data_AF-A0A382RRS3-F1
#
_entry.id   AF-A0A382RRS3-F1
#
_cell.length_a   1.000
_cell.length_b   1.000
_cell.length_c   1.000
_cell.angle_alpha   90.00
_cell.angle_beta   90.00
_cell.angle_gamma   90.00
#
_symmetry.space_group_name_H-M   'P 1'
#
loop_
_entity.id
_entity.type
_entity.pdbx_description
1 polymer ?
#
loop_
_entity_poly.entity_id
_entity_poly.type
_entity_poly.pdbx_seq_one_letter_code
_entity_poly.pdbx_strand_id
1 'polypeptide(L)'
;IKNEVREKTKLTCSVGISPNKLLSKIASGYKKPDGLTTVTPDNISEFMETLNLGDIHGIGKKTQQKLAAENIETISQAKSLDIFELINMFGRKSGTYIYNAIRGIDDEPVTIRAPMLQLSKISTLREDSVDYAFLEKSLLELCEKLHLSILKENRMFRSVGIHLTQDDLSTKTRSRMLRNPTLSLDELKKVSRQLLKEALEDQSTLVRRLGVKVSELSDIEGQSDITSYF
;
A
#
# COMPACT_ATOMS: atom_id res chain seq x y z
N ILE A 1 2.75 9.18 26.70
CA ILE A 1 2.57 8.24 25.57
C ILE A 1 3.06 6.83 25.90
N LYS A 2 4.37 6.52 25.95
CA LYS A 2 4.84 5.14 26.18
C LYS A 2 4.26 4.48 27.44
N ASN A 3 4.34 5.18 28.58
CA ASN A 3 3.79 4.71 29.86
C ASN A 3 2.28 4.47 29.76
N GLU A 4 1.54 5.43 29.18
CA GLU A 4 0.10 5.33 28.99
C GLU A 4 -0.31 4.13 28.12
N VAL A 5 0.41 3.86 27.02
CA VAL A 5 0.19 2.67 26.18
C VAL A 5 0.42 1.40 27.00
N ARG A 6 1.51 1.33 27.75
CA ARG A 6 1.84 0.17 28.60
C ARG A 6 0.80 -0.06 29.70
N GLU A 7 0.33 1.01 30.33
CA GLU A 7 -0.66 0.94 31.40
C GLU A 7 -2.01 0.42 30.88
N LYS A 8 -2.49 0.98 29.77
CA LYS A 8 -3.81 0.68 29.19
C LYS A 8 -3.87 -0.65 28.45
N THR A 9 -2.79 -1.03 27.76
CA THR A 9 -2.81 -2.20 26.85
C THR A 9 -1.93 -3.36 27.31
N LYS A 10 -1.06 -3.15 28.29
CA LYS A 10 0.01 -4.08 28.70
C LYS A 10 1.02 -4.40 27.60
N LEU A 11 1.05 -3.61 26.52
CA LEU A 11 2.01 -3.71 25.42
C LEU A 11 3.04 -2.57 25.50
N THR A 12 4.29 -2.85 25.10
CA THR A 12 5.35 -1.84 24.94
C THR A 12 5.33 -1.26 23.53
N CYS A 13 5.81 -0.02 23.37
CA CYS A 13 6.04 0.58 22.05
C CYS A 13 7.38 1.33 22.01
N SER A 14 8.00 1.38 20.83
CA SER A 14 9.17 2.25 20.59
C SER A 14 8.73 3.56 19.97
N VAL A 15 9.40 4.65 20.34
CA VAL A 15 9.08 6.01 19.87
C VAL A 15 10.33 6.67 19.27
N GLY A 16 10.15 7.32 18.12
CA GLY A 16 11.16 8.17 17.48
C GLY A 16 10.68 9.61 17.46
N ILE A 17 11.55 10.55 17.80
CA ILE A 17 11.27 12.00 17.80
C ILE A 17 12.29 12.66 16.87
N SER A 18 11.84 13.40 15.87
CA SER A 18 12.71 14.14 14.96
C SER A 18 11.98 15.30 14.26
N PRO A 19 12.68 16.13 13.45
CA PRO A 19 12.07 17.28 12.77
C PRO A 19 11.13 16.93 11.60
N ASN A 20 11.15 15.69 11.09
CA ASN A 20 10.32 15.26 9.96
C ASN A 20 9.88 13.78 10.04
N LYS A 21 8.90 13.41 9.22
CA LYS A 21 8.26 12.08 9.26
C LYS A 21 9.21 10.96 8.90
N LEU A 22 10.03 11.15 7.86
CA LEU A 22 11.07 10.20 7.45
C LEU A 22 11.99 9.83 8.62
N LEU A 23 12.64 10.82 9.23
CA LEU A 23 13.57 10.60 10.34
C LEU A 23 12.86 10.02 11.57
N SER A 24 11.62 10.44 11.85
CA SER A 24 10.84 9.93 12.99
C SER A 24 10.54 8.44 12.81
N LYS A 25 10.22 8.02 11.57
CA LYS A 25 9.98 6.62 11.23
C LYS A 25 11.24 5.78 11.39
N ILE A 26 12.41 6.29 11.01
CA ILE A 26 13.70 5.60 11.16
C ILE A 26 14.07 5.51 12.65
N ALA A 27 14.05 6.64 13.36
CA ALA A 27 14.37 6.74 14.80
C ALA A 27 13.53 5.79 15.66
N SER A 28 12.24 5.63 15.33
CA SER A 28 11.33 4.70 16.05
C SER A 28 11.74 3.22 15.93
N GLY A 29 12.51 2.87 14.90
CA GLY A 29 13.06 1.52 14.67
C GLY A 29 14.43 1.31 15.32
N TYR A 30 15.20 2.38 15.51
CA TYR A 30 16.62 2.34 15.82
C TYR A 30 16.97 1.62 17.13
N LYS A 31 16.23 1.88 18.22
CA LYS A 31 16.43 1.24 19.54
C LYS A 31 15.33 0.25 19.90
N LYS A 32 14.76 -0.48 18.94
CA LYS A 32 13.77 -1.52 19.25
C LYS A 32 14.39 -2.71 20.00
N PRO A 33 13.63 -3.40 20.89
CA PRO A 33 12.26 -3.10 21.35
C PRO A 33 12.20 -2.08 22.51
N ASP A 34 11.01 -1.53 22.78
CA ASP A 34 10.72 -0.56 23.87
C ASP A 34 11.71 0.63 23.95
N GLY A 35 12.17 1.11 22.80
CA GLY A 35 13.16 2.20 22.69
C GLY A 35 12.55 3.60 22.70
N LEU A 36 13.41 4.58 22.92
CA LEU A 36 13.14 5.99 22.65
C LEU A 36 14.38 6.58 21.96
N THR A 37 14.21 7.12 20.77
CA THR A 37 15.30 7.74 19.99
C THR A 37 14.90 9.16 19.63
N THR A 38 15.79 10.11 19.88
CA THR A 38 15.60 11.53 19.56
C THR A 38 16.69 11.97 18.60
N VAL A 39 16.29 12.53 17.46
CA VAL A 39 17.16 13.12 16.44
C VAL A 39 16.83 14.61 16.41
N THR A 40 17.78 15.46 16.78
CA THR A 40 17.64 16.91 16.74
C THR A 40 18.13 17.44 15.39
N PRO A 41 17.75 18.65 14.96
CA PRO A 41 18.27 19.24 13.72
C PRO A 41 19.80 19.19 13.59
N ASP A 42 20.50 19.44 14.70
CA ASP A 42 21.97 19.49 14.74
C ASP A 42 22.65 18.12 14.58
N ASN A 43 21.95 17.02 14.90
CA ASN A 43 22.52 15.67 14.85
C ASN A 43 22.02 14.83 13.66
N ILE A 44 21.27 15.43 12.72
CA ILE A 44 20.75 14.69 11.55
C ILE A 44 21.88 14.06 10.74
N SER A 45 22.95 14.80 10.46
CA SER A 45 24.04 14.27 9.62
C SER A 45 24.71 13.06 10.27
N GLU A 46 25.08 13.18 11.54
CA GLU A 46 25.68 12.10 12.32
C GLU A 46 24.74 10.90 12.41
N PHE A 47 23.46 11.12 12.71
CA PHE A 47 22.46 10.05 12.75
C PHE A 47 22.37 9.32 11.41
N MET A 48 22.32 10.05 10.30
CA MET A 48 22.26 9.47 8.95
C MET A 48 23.50 8.64 8.60
N GLU A 49 24.68 8.99 9.12
CA GLU A 49 25.91 8.22 8.91
C GLU A 49 25.90 6.87 9.63
N THR A 50 25.08 6.70 10.68
CA THR A 50 24.92 5.41 11.36
C THR A 50 24.02 4.42 10.63
N LEU A 51 23.34 4.85 9.56
CA LEU A 51 22.32 4.07 8.87
C LEU A 51 22.88 3.41 7.61
N ASN A 52 22.26 2.29 7.24
CA ASN A 52 22.44 1.69 5.92
C ASN A 52 21.38 2.23 4.95
N LEU A 53 21.62 2.11 3.64
CA LEU A 53 20.63 2.51 2.63
C LEU A 53 19.26 1.87 2.85
N GLY A 54 19.23 0.61 3.28
CA GLY A 54 17.99 -0.13 3.55
C GLY A 54 17.19 0.33 4.77
N ASP A 55 17.80 1.11 5.66
CA ASP A 55 17.11 1.67 6.83
C ASP A 55 16.24 2.87 6.46
N ILE A 56 16.54 3.52 5.33
CA ILE A 56 15.79 4.66 4.82
C ILE A 56 14.45 4.16 4.24
N HIS A 57 13.36 4.69 4.77
CA HIS A 57 12.02 4.38 4.27
C HIS A 57 11.94 4.64 2.75
N GLY A 58 11.33 3.72 1.99
CA GLY A 58 11.25 3.82 0.53
C GLY A 58 12.48 3.30 -0.24
N ILE A 59 13.61 3.03 0.41
CA ILE A 59 14.79 2.39 -0.20
C ILE A 59 14.77 0.88 0.08
N GLY A 60 13.93 0.17 -0.67
CA GLY A 60 13.79 -1.30 -0.55
C GLY A 60 14.88 -2.08 -1.29
N LYS A 61 14.79 -3.42 -1.21
CA LYS A 61 15.75 -4.36 -1.82
C LYS A 61 16.05 -4.07 -3.30
N LYS A 62 15.02 -3.78 -4.11
CA LYS A 62 15.19 -3.49 -5.55
C LYS A 62 15.94 -2.18 -5.80
N THR A 63 15.69 -1.16 -4.97
CA THR A 63 16.41 0.12 -5.04
C THR A 63 17.87 -0.07 -4.67
N GLN A 64 18.14 -0.82 -3.59
CA GLN A 64 19.51 -1.16 -3.17
C GLN A 64 20.25 -1.96 -4.25
N GLN A 65 19.61 -2.95 -4.87
CA GLN A 65 20.21 -3.72 -5.97
C GLN A 65 20.60 -2.84 -7.16
N LYS A 66 19.75 -1.87 -7.52
CA LYS A 66 20.07 -0.90 -8.60
C LYS A 66 21.23 0.02 -8.23
N LEU A 67 21.28 0.50 -6.98
CA LEU A 67 22.40 1.31 -6.50
C LEU A 67 23.70 0.50 -6.46
N ALA A 68 23.63 -0.74 -5.99
CA ALA A 68 24.78 -1.65 -5.93
C ALA A 68 25.33 -1.98 -7.33
N ALA A 69 24.48 -2.06 -8.36
CA ALA A 69 24.93 -2.22 -9.75
C ALA A 69 25.79 -1.04 -10.24
N GLU A 70 25.63 0.14 -9.65
CA GLU A 70 26.44 1.34 -9.87
C GLU A 70 27.55 1.49 -8.80
N ASN A 71 27.85 0.44 -8.02
CA ASN A 71 28.82 0.42 -6.92
C ASN A 71 28.50 1.36 -5.75
N ILE A 72 27.20 1.60 -5.48
CA ILE A 72 26.72 2.44 -4.39
C ILE A 72 26.05 1.58 -3.32
N GLU A 73 26.72 1.46 -2.18
CA GLU A 73 26.28 0.60 -1.07
C GLU A 73 26.03 1.39 0.23
N THR A 74 26.61 2.58 0.35
CA THR A 74 26.50 3.43 1.55
C THR A 74 25.69 4.69 1.28
N ILE A 75 25.15 5.29 2.35
CA ILE A 75 24.48 6.59 2.26
C ILE A 75 25.46 7.68 1.80
N SER A 76 26.71 7.63 2.25
CA SER A 76 27.75 8.60 1.84
C SER A 76 27.99 8.57 0.33
N GLN A 77 28.14 7.37 -0.25
CA GLN A 77 28.23 7.20 -1.71
C GLN A 77 26.95 7.67 -2.42
N ALA A 78 25.77 7.32 -1.91
CA ALA A 78 24.53 7.77 -2.54
C ALA A 78 24.39 9.30 -2.52
N LYS A 79 24.89 9.98 -1.48
CA LYS A 79 24.88 11.45 -1.36
C LYS A 79 25.77 12.14 -2.41
N SER A 80 26.71 11.44 -3.05
CA SER A 80 27.51 12.03 -4.14
C SER A 80 26.77 12.06 -5.47
N LEU A 81 25.68 11.28 -5.62
CA LEU A 81 24.83 11.34 -6.80
C LEU A 81 24.08 12.66 -6.89
N ASP A 82 24.01 13.19 -8.10
CA ASP A 82 23.15 14.30 -8.43
C ASP A 82 21.68 13.86 -8.58
N ILE A 83 20.79 14.86 -8.70
CA ILE A 83 19.37 14.60 -8.82
C ILE A 83 19.01 13.95 -10.17
N PHE A 84 19.73 14.26 -11.25
CA PHE A 84 19.46 13.76 -12.59
C PHE A 84 19.83 12.28 -12.72
N GLU A 85 20.93 11.84 -12.13
CA GLU A 85 21.34 10.43 -12.05
C GLU A 85 20.26 9.59 -11.37
N LEU A 86 19.78 10.03 -10.21
CA LEU A 86 18.72 9.33 -9.48
C LEU A 86 17.38 9.34 -10.23
N ILE A 87 17.05 10.44 -10.90
CA ILE A 87 15.87 10.53 -11.76
C ILE A 87 15.98 9.58 -12.96
N ASN A 88 17.17 9.46 -13.56
CA ASN A 88 17.39 8.55 -14.68
C ASN A 88 17.23 7.08 -14.26
N MET A 89 17.73 6.72 -13.07
CA MET A 89 17.67 5.35 -12.55
C MET A 89 16.28 4.91 -12.05
N PHE A 90 15.52 5.85 -11.46
CA PHE A 90 14.27 5.53 -10.72
C PHE A 90 13.02 6.25 -11.23
N GLY A 91 13.17 7.14 -12.20
CA GLY A 91 12.12 8.04 -12.66
C GLY A 91 11.96 9.26 -11.76
N ARG A 92 11.31 10.31 -12.27
CA ARG A 92 11.22 11.63 -11.63
C ARG A 92 10.78 11.57 -10.16
N LYS A 93 9.64 10.96 -9.88
CA LYS A 93 9.06 10.92 -8.52
C LYS A 93 9.97 10.20 -7.52
N SER A 94 10.41 8.99 -7.85
CA SER A 94 11.21 8.16 -6.96
C SER A 94 12.63 8.69 -6.83
N GLY A 95 13.23 9.18 -7.92
CA GLY A 95 14.57 9.78 -7.91
C GLY A 95 14.64 11.01 -7.02
N THR A 96 13.68 11.94 -7.16
CA THR A 96 13.58 13.12 -6.27
C THR A 96 13.39 12.72 -4.80
N TYR A 97 12.54 11.72 -4.53
CA TYR A 97 12.36 11.20 -3.17
C TYR A 97 13.67 10.64 -2.60
N ILE A 98 14.36 9.76 -3.33
CA ILE A 98 15.61 9.14 -2.88
C ILE A 98 16.68 10.21 -2.62
N TYR A 99 16.80 11.20 -3.52
CA TYR A 99 17.76 12.29 -3.39
C TYR A 99 17.58 13.06 -2.06
N ASN A 100 16.35 13.36 -1.68
CA ASN A 100 16.05 14.04 -0.41
C ASN A 100 16.20 13.09 0.79
N ALA A 101 15.72 11.86 0.67
CA ALA A 101 15.68 10.90 1.76
C ALA A 101 17.07 10.49 2.26
N ILE A 102 18.04 10.29 1.36
CA ILE A 102 19.45 10.01 1.74
C ILE A 102 20.13 11.19 2.43
N ARG A 103 19.55 12.39 2.33
CA ARG A 103 19.99 13.62 3.01
C ARG A 103 19.17 13.93 4.27
N GLY A 104 18.23 13.04 4.64
CA GLY A 104 17.37 13.22 5.81
C GLY A 104 16.29 14.29 5.64
N ILE A 105 16.00 14.70 4.40
CA ILE A 105 15.05 15.77 4.07
C ILE A 105 13.70 15.16 3.72
N ASP A 106 12.65 15.65 4.38
CA ASP A 106 11.25 15.33 4.12
C ASP A 106 10.39 16.51 4.59
N ASP A 107 9.85 17.26 3.64
CA ASP A 107 9.02 18.45 3.90
C ASP A 107 7.52 18.11 3.92
N GLU A 108 7.14 16.83 3.81
CA GLU A 108 5.73 16.46 3.77
C GLU A 108 5.10 16.65 5.17
N PRO A 109 4.06 17.48 5.31
CA PRO A 109 3.45 17.71 6.61
C PRO A 109 2.76 16.44 7.14
N VAL A 110 2.52 16.42 8.46
CA VAL A 110 1.61 15.44 9.05
C VAL A 110 0.19 15.87 8.70
N THR A 111 -0.46 15.09 7.83
CA THR A 111 -1.84 15.32 7.42
C THR A 111 -2.75 14.23 7.98
N ILE A 112 -4.03 14.54 8.13
CA ILE A 112 -5.05 13.53 8.42
C ILE A 112 -5.05 12.54 7.26
N ARG A 113 -5.15 11.25 7.60
CA ARG A 113 -5.18 10.18 6.59
C ARG A 113 -6.27 10.46 5.57
N ALA A 114 -5.89 10.46 4.29
CA ALA A 114 -6.84 10.62 3.19
C ALA A 114 -7.96 9.57 3.27
N PRO A 115 -9.17 9.90 2.79
CA PRO A 115 -10.28 8.97 2.76
C PRO A 115 -9.91 7.71 1.97
N MET A 116 -10.52 6.59 2.35
CA MET A 116 -10.28 5.31 1.70
C MET A 116 -10.79 5.36 0.25
N LEU A 117 -9.90 5.10 -0.71
CA LEU A 117 -10.24 5.14 -2.14
C LEU A 117 -10.77 3.80 -2.67
N GLN A 118 -10.38 2.70 -2.03
CA GLN A 118 -10.75 1.35 -2.45
C GLN A 118 -10.73 0.36 -1.28
N LEU A 119 -11.54 -0.69 -1.40
CA LEU A 119 -11.57 -1.85 -0.51
C LEU A 119 -11.24 -3.09 -1.33
N SER A 120 -10.44 -4.01 -0.78
CA SER A 120 -10.11 -5.26 -1.47
C SER A 120 -9.88 -6.43 -0.52
N LYS A 121 -10.05 -7.64 -1.05
CA LYS A 121 -9.67 -8.91 -0.42
C LYS A 121 -8.92 -9.74 -1.44
N ILE A 122 -7.81 -10.32 -1.01
CA ILE A 122 -6.98 -11.21 -1.82
C ILE A 122 -6.67 -12.47 -0.99
N SER A 123 -6.65 -13.62 -1.64
CA SER A 123 -6.22 -14.89 -1.05
C SER A 123 -5.16 -15.54 -1.92
N THR A 124 -4.17 -16.15 -1.28
CA THR A 124 -3.34 -17.17 -1.93
C THR A 124 -4.16 -18.45 -2.03
N LEU A 125 -4.13 -19.09 -3.20
CA LEU A 125 -4.85 -20.32 -3.46
C LEU A 125 -4.12 -21.51 -2.81
N ARG A 126 -4.83 -22.61 -2.60
CA ARG A 126 -4.24 -23.84 -2.04
C ARG A 126 -3.33 -24.54 -3.05
N GLU A 127 -3.66 -24.40 -4.32
CA GLU A 127 -2.90 -24.87 -5.47
C GLU A 127 -3.02 -23.82 -6.58
N ASP A 128 -1.96 -23.68 -7.36
CA ASP A 128 -1.94 -22.74 -8.48
C ASP A 128 -2.80 -23.35 -9.60
N SER A 129 -3.76 -22.60 -10.15
CA SER A 129 -4.79 -23.17 -11.03
C SER A 129 -5.29 -22.19 -12.10
N VAL A 130 -5.77 -22.74 -13.22
CA VAL A 130 -6.56 -22.02 -14.24
C VAL A 130 -7.99 -22.56 -14.35
N ASP A 131 -8.36 -23.52 -13.52
CA ASP A 131 -9.71 -24.09 -13.53
C ASP A 131 -10.75 -23.03 -13.13
N TYR A 132 -11.67 -22.73 -14.04
CA TYR A 132 -12.69 -21.72 -13.84
C TYR A 132 -13.56 -22.03 -12.63
N ALA A 133 -13.98 -23.28 -12.44
CA ALA A 133 -14.89 -23.64 -11.35
C ALA A 133 -14.24 -23.45 -9.98
N PHE A 134 -12.99 -23.89 -9.83
CA PHE A 134 -12.19 -23.67 -8.63
C PHE A 134 -11.95 -22.18 -8.32
N LEU A 135 -11.56 -21.41 -9.33
CA LEU A 135 -11.29 -19.98 -9.19
C LEU A 135 -12.57 -19.19 -8.89
N GLU A 136 -13.67 -19.51 -9.56
CA GLU A 136 -14.98 -18.90 -9.35
C GLU A 136 -15.45 -19.10 -7.91
N LYS A 137 -15.39 -20.33 -7.39
CA LYS A 137 -15.75 -20.61 -6.00
C LYS A 137 -14.95 -19.74 -5.02
N SER A 138 -13.63 -19.71 -5.20
CA SER A 138 -12.72 -18.89 -4.37
C SER A 138 -13.02 -17.40 -4.48
N LEU A 139 -13.37 -16.92 -5.69
CA LEU A 139 -13.72 -15.52 -5.93
C LEU A 139 -15.01 -15.12 -5.23
N LEU A 140 -16.03 -15.98 -5.26
CA LEU A 140 -17.32 -15.71 -4.63
C LEU A 140 -17.21 -15.65 -3.10
N GLU A 141 -16.40 -16.51 -2.49
CA GLU A 141 -16.07 -16.44 -1.06
C GLU A 141 -15.36 -15.11 -0.71
N LEU A 142 -14.48 -14.62 -1.59
CA LEU A 142 -13.84 -13.32 -1.43
C LEU A 142 -14.82 -12.16 -1.58
N CYS A 143 -15.80 -12.26 -2.49
CA CYS A 143 -16.85 -11.25 -2.65
C CYS A 143 -17.67 -11.10 -1.37
N GLU A 144 -18.04 -12.21 -0.71
CA GLU A 144 -18.76 -12.18 0.57
C GLU A 144 -17.95 -11.50 1.67
N LYS A 145 -16.67 -11.89 1.82
CA LYS A 145 -15.76 -11.27 2.80
C LYS A 145 -15.53 -9.79 2.53
N LEU A 146 -15.43 -9.39 1.26
CA LEU A 146 -15.28 -8.00 0.87
C LEU A 146 -16.58 -7.23 1.17
N HIS A 147 -17.74 -7.78 0.83
CA HIS A 147 -19.03 -7.15 1.07
C HIS A 147 -19.29 -6.90 2.56
N LEU A 148 -18.93 -7.83 3.45
CA LEU A 148 -18.96 -7.58 4.90
C LEU A 148 -18.07 -6.41 5.33
N SER A 149 -16.95 -6.18 4.64
CA SER A 149 -16.08 -5.02 4.91
C SER A 149 -16.72 -3.72 4.38
N ILE A 150 -17.33 -3.77 3.19
CA ILE A 150 -18.06 -2.64 2.59
C ILE A 150 -19.21 -2.18 3.50
N LEU A 151 -20.00 -3.11 4.04
CA LEU A 151 -21.10 -2.80 4.95
C LEU A 151 -20.62 -2.14 6.25
N LYS A 152 -19.47 -2.57 6.79
CA LYS A 152 -18.88 -1.97 8.00
C LYS A 152 -18.42 -0.53 7.78
N GLU A 153 -17.92 -0.23 6.59
CA GLU A 153 -17.49 1.12 6.22
C GLU A 153 -18.68 2.01 5.81
N ASN A 154 -19.88 1.45 5.65
CA ASN A 154 -21.09 2.16 5.22
C ASN A 154 -20.90 2.93 3.90
N ARG A 155 -20.29 2.28 2.89
CA ARG A 155 -19.95 2.87 1.59
C ARG A 155 -20.55 2.11 0.42
N MET A 156 -21.06 2.80 -0.59
CA MET A 156 -21.38 2.22 -1.90
C MET A 156 -20.14 2.18 -2.79
N PHE A 157 -20.13 1.32 -3.81
CA PHE A 157 -19.07 1.28 -4.81
C PHE A 157 -19.63 1.39 -6.23
N ARG A 158 -18.86 2.03 -7.12
CA ARG A 158 -19.20 2.13 -8.55
C ARG A 158 -18.27 1.34 -9.45
N SER A 159 -17.12 0.86 -8.95
CA SER A 159 -16.19 0.06 -9.74
C SER A 159 -15.89 -1.26 -9.05
N VAL A 160 -15.88 -2.34 -9.82
CA VAL A 160 -15.51 -3.70 -9.38
C VAL A 160 -14.29 -4.13 -10.18
N GLY A 161 -13.32 -4.75 -9.52
CA GLY A 161 -12.15 -5.32 -10.19
C GLY A 161 -11.71 -6.63 -9.58
N ILE A 162 -10.99 -7.40 -10.37
CA ILE A 162 -10.27 -8.59 -9.92
C ILE A 162 -8.78 -8.43 -10.14
N HIS A 163 -8.01 -9.12 -9.31
CA HIS A 163 -6.56 -9.13 -9.34
C HIS A 163 -6.07 -10.58 -9.27
N LEU A 164 -5.32 -10.98 -10.30
CA LEU A 164 -4.71 -12.29 -10.41
C LEU A 164 -3.20 -12.11 -10.26
N THR A 165 -2.58 -12.79 -9.30
CA THR A 165 -1.13 -13.02 -9.31
C THR A 165 -0.90 -14.40 -9.88
N GLN A 166 -0.02 -14.48 -10.88
CA GLN A 166 0.38 -15.70 -11.56
C GLN A 166 1.48 -16.44 -10.76
N ASP A 167 1.79 -17.68 -11.13
CA ASP A 167 2.85 -18.50 -10.50
C ASP A 167 4.25 -17.86 -10.62
N ASP A 168 4.52 -17.17 -11.74
CA ASP A 168 5.70 -16.35 -12.02
C ASP A 168 5.71 -15.00 -11.28
N LEU A 169 4.73 -14.78 -10.39
CA LEU A 169 4.49 -13.54 -9.63
C LEU A 169 4.09 -12.31 -10.46
N SER A 170 3.92 -12.46 -11.78
CA SER A 170 3.36 -11.40 -12.60
C SER A 170 1.88 -11.17 -12.26
N THR A 171 1.36 -10.00 -12.61
CA THR A 171 0.02 -9.56 -12.20
C THR A 171 -0.86 -9.28 -13.41
N LYS A 172 -2.08 -9.80 -13.39
CA LYS A 172 -3.16 -9.46 -14.32
C LYS A 172 -4.31 -8.83 -13.54
N THR A 173 -4.76 -7.66 -13.95
CA THR A 173 -5.89 -6.95 -13.31
C THR A 173 -6.93 -6.61 -14.37
N ARG A 174 -8.20 -6.77 -14.02
CA ARG A 174 -9.36 -6.37 -14.83
C ARG A 174 -10.34 -5.63 -13.93
N SER A 175 -11.01 -4.62 -14.45
CA SER A 175 -12.01 -3.85 -13.72
C SER A 175 -13.09 -3.32 -14.64
N ARG A 176 -14.28 -3.14 -14.08
CA ARG A 176 -15.46 -2.61 -14.77
C ARG A 176 -16.14 -1.56 -13.90
N MET A 177 -16.43 -0.43 -14.50
CA MET A 177 -17.25 0.61 -13.90
C MET A 177 -18.74 0.30 -14.14
N LEU A 178 -19.53 0.43 -13.08
CA LEU A 178 -20.97 0.28 -13.07
C LEU A 178 -21.64 1.60 -13.47
N ARG A 179 -22.87 1.51 -13.97
CA ARG A 179 -23.66 2.70 -14.33
C ARG A 179 -23.92 3.56 -13.09
N ASN A 180 -24.43 2.93 -12.04
CA ASN A 180 -24.77 3.55 -10.76
C ASN A 180 -23.96 2.90 -9.62
N PRO A 181 -23.63 3.66 -8.55
CA PRO A 181 -23.11 3.08 -7.32
C PRO A 181 -24.07 2.04 -6.75
N THR A 182 -23.54 0.99 -6.14
CA THR A 182 -24.34 -0.08 -5.53
C THR A 182 -23.69 -0.61 -4.26
N LEU A 183 -24.51 -1.31 -3.47
CA LEU A 183 -24.10 -2.13 -2.33
C LEU A 183 -24.37 -3.62 -2.58
N SER A 184 -24.96 -3.98 -3.73
CA SER A 184 -25.46 -5.33 -3.95
C SER A 184 -24.32 -6.36 -4.02
N LEU A 185 -24.39 -7.36 -3.13
CA LEU A 185 -23.52 -8.53 -3.19
C LEU A 185 -23.72 -9.30 -4.50
N ASP A 186 -24.95 -9.39 -4.99
CA ASP A 186 -25.25 -10.11 -6.23
C ASP A 186 -24.63 -9.42 -7.44
N GLU A 187 -24.68 -8.09 -7.49
CA GLU A 187 -24.03 -7.34 -8.57
C GLU A 187 -22.49 -7.46 -8.48
N LEU A 188 -21.93 -7.43 -7.26
CA LEU A 188 -20.49 -7.68 -7.04
C LEU A 188 -20.08 -9.07 -7.55
N LYS A 189 -20.83 -10.13 -7.18
CA LYS A 189 -20.57 -11.51 -7.60
C LYS A 189 -20.70 -11.65 -9.12
N LYS A 190 -21.78 -11.13 -9.70
CA LYS A 190 -22.04 -11.18 -11.14
C LYS A 190 -20.92 -10.53 -11.96
N VAL A 191 -20.51 -9.32 -11.59
CA VAL A 191 -19.45 -8.61 -12.32
C VAL A 191 -18.10 -9.29 -12.11
N SER A 192 -17.81 -9.78 -10.90
CA SER A 192 -16.56 -10.50 -10.63
C SER A 192 -16.44 -11.79 -11.47
N ARG A 193 -17.54 -12.54 -11.65
CA ARG A 193 -17.58 -13.73 -12.53
C ARG A 193 -17.32 -13.39 -14.00
N GLN A 194 -17.90 -12.30 -14.49
CA GLN A 194 -17.67 -11.81 -15.86
C GLN A 194 -16.21 -11.43 -16.07
N LEU A 195 -15.66 -10.64 -15.13
CA LEU A 195 -14.26 -10.26 -15.16
C LEU A 195 -13.31 -11.46 -15.08
N LEU A 196 -13.66 -12.49 -14.29
CA LEU A 196 -12.87 -13.72 -14.21
C LEU A 196 -12.86 -14.45 -15.54
N LYS A 197 -14.02 -14.60 -16.18
CA LYS A 197 -14.12 -15.22 -17.50
C LYS A 197 -13.24 -14.50 -18.52
N GLU A 198 -13.38 -13.17 -18.62
CA GLU A 198 -12.57 -12.32 -19.51
C GLU A 198 -11.07 -12.35 -19.17
N ALA A 199 -10.73 -12.52 -17.90
CA ALA A 199 -9.33 -12.65 -17.48
C ALA A 199 -8.74 -14.02 -17.82
N LEU A 200 -9.56 -15.06 -17.99
CA LEU A 200 -9.10 -16.42 -18.28
C LEU A 200 -9.10 -16.79 -19.78
N GLU A 201 -9.75 -16.00 -20.65
CA GLU A 201 -9.86 -16.30 -22.10
C GLU A 201 -8.52 -16.62 -22.78
N ASP A 202 -7.43 -15.91 -22.44
CA ASP A 202 -6.07 -16.15 -22.96
C ASP A 202 -5.08 -16.58 -21.88
N GLN A 203 -5.56 -17.25 -20.82
CA GLN A 203 -4.71 -17.54 -19.65
C GLN A 203 -4.02 -18.89 -19.79
N SER A 204 -2.71 -18.86 -20.06
CA SER A 204 -1.85 -20.05 -20.06
C SER A 204 -1.16 -20.30 -18.71
N THR A 205 -0.88 -19.24 -17.96
CA THR A 205 -0.14 -19.31 -16.69
C THR A 205 -1.07 -19.57 -15.49
N LEU A 206 -0.63 -20.41 -14.56
CA LEU A 206 -1.43 -20.75 -13.38
C LEU A 206 -1.63 -19.52 -12.47
N VAL A 207 -2.84 -19.37 -11.94
CA VAL A 207 -3.15 -18.33 -10.96
C VAL A 207 -2.75 -18.84 -9.58
N ARG A 208 -1.92 -18.08 -8.88
CA ARG A 208 -1.45 -18.34 -7.50
C ARG A 208 -2.22 -17.57 -6.45
N ARG A 209 -2.60 -16.32 -6.77
CA ARG A 209 -3.41 -15.49 -5.87
C ARG A 209 -4.57 -14.87 -6.63
N LEU A 210 -5.72 -14.82 -5.97
CA LEU A 210 -6.96 -14.28 -6.51
C LEU A 210 -7.49 -13.21 -5.56
N GLY A 211 -7.89 -12.07 -6.11
CA GLY A 211 -8.44 -10.98 -5.34
C GLY A 211 -9.58 -10.28 -6.05
N VAL A 212 -10.45 -9.69 -5.25
CA VAL A 212 -11.53 -8.80 -5.67
C VAL A 212 -11.36 -7.45 -4.97
N LYS A 213 -11.65 -6.38 -5.69
CA LYS A 213 -11.59 -5.01 -5.21
C LYS A 213 -12.81 -4.23 -5.65
N VAL A 214 -13.18 -3.24 -4.84
CA VAL A 214 -14.13 -2.20 -5.20
C VAL A 214 -13.47 -0.83 -5.03
N SER A 215 -13.82 0.11 -5.90
CA SER A 215 -13.36 1.50 -5.85
C SER A 215 -14.47 2.45 -6.27
N GLU A 216 -14.17 3.75 -6.37
CA GLU A 216 -15.17 4.81 -6.56
C GLU A 216 -16.20 4.75 -5.41
N LEU A 217 -15.67 4.82 -4.19
CA LEU A 217 -16.47 4.72 -2.97
C LEU A 217 -17.26 6.02 -2.76
N SER A 218 -18.54 5.87 -2.44
CA SER A 218 -19.45 6.97 -2.11
C SER A 218 -20.18 6.67 -0.81
N ASP A 219 -20.64 7.71 -0.12
CA ASP A 219 -21.55 7.52 1.01
C ASP A 219 -22.87 6.91 0.51
N ILE A 220 -23.54 6.18 1.39
CA ILE A 220 -24.91 5.75 1.14
C ILE A 220 -25.79 6.99 1.26
N GLU A 221 -25.97 7.71 0.17
CA GLU A 221 -27.00 8.74 0.11
C GLU A 221 -28.36 8.03 0.18
N GLY A 222 -28.96 8.05 1.37
CA GLY A 222 -30.41 7.94 1.48
C GLY A 222 -31.05 9.10 0.70
N GLN A 223 -32.28 8.90 0.23
CA GLN A 223 -33.07 9.92 -0.47
C GLN A 223 -32.85 11.30 0.14
N SER A 224 -32.34 12.24 -0.65
CA SER A 224 -32.10 13.61 -0.19
C SER A 224 -33.42 14.14 0.36
N ASP A 225 -33.42 14.53 1.63
CA ASP A 225 -34.56 15.24 2.19
C ASP A 225 -34.79 16.50 1.34
N ILE A 226 -36.05 16.79 1.00
CA ILE A 226 -36.40 17.93 0.14
C ILE A 226 -35.89 19.27 0.72
N THR A 227 -35.51 19.29 2.00
CA THR A 227 -34.92 20.41 2.72
C THR A 227 -33.43 20.61 2.45
N SER A 228 -32.71 19.70 1.78
CA SER A 228 -31.30 19.91 1.40
C SER A 228 -31.14 20.87 0.21
N TYR A 229 -32.25 21.29 -0.39
CA TYR A 229 -32.31 22.23 -1.53
C TYR A 229 -32.88 23.60 -1.15
N PHE A 230 -33.12 23.87 0.14
CA PHE A 230 -33.58 25.16 0.66
C PHE A 230 -32.57 25.76 1.63
#